data_AF-G9KL70-F1
#
_entry.id   AF-G9KL70-F1
#
_cell.length_a   1.000
_cell.length_b   1.000
_cell.length_c   1.000
_cell.angle_alpha   90.00
_cell.angle_beta   90.00
_cell.angle_gamma   90.00
#
_symmetry.space_group_name_H-M   'P 1'
#
loop_
_entity.id
_entity.type
_entity.pdbx_description
1 polymer ?
#
loop_
_entity_poly.entity_id
_entity_poly.type
_entity_poly.pdbx_seq_one_letter_code
_entity_poly.pdbx_strand_id
1 'polypeptide(L)'
;DITVLRHLEKLGCRLVNRPQSILNCVNKFWTFQELAGHGVPMPDTFSYGGHEDFSKMIDEAEPLGYPVVVKSTRGHRGKAVFLA
;
A
#
# COMPACT_ATOMS: atom_id res chain seq x y z
N ASP A 1 -16.71 4.69 -3.03
CA ASP A 1 -16.92 3.29 -3.43
C ASP A 1 -16.29 3.08 -4.81
N ILE A 2 -15.37 2.12 -4.96
CA ILE A 2 -14.73 1.84 -6.24
C ILE A 2 -15.71 1.33 -7.30
N THR A 3 -16.80 0.70 -6.87
CA THR A 3 -17.84 0.14 -7.74
C THR A 3 -18.51 1.24 -8.55
N VAL A 4 -18.90 2.34 -7.87
CA VAL A 4 -19.52 3.51 -8.52
C VAL A 4 -18.54 4.17 -9.49
N LEU A 5 -17.28 4.33 -9.11
CA LEU A 5 -16.27 4.95 -9.96
C LEU A 5 -16.03 4.13 -11.24
N ARG A 6 -15.95 2.80 -11.14
CA ARG A 6 -15.87 1.90 -12.30
C ARG A 6 -17.12 1.96 -13.18
N HIS A 7 -18.30 2.11 -12.59
CA HIS A 7 -19.53 2.26 -13.35
C HIS A 7 -19.56 3.57 -14.16
N LEU A 8 -19.22 4.69 -13.53
CA LEU A 8 -19.13 5.99 -14.20
C LEU A 8 -18.10 5.99 -15.33
N GLU A 9 -16.93 5.39 -15.11
CA GLU A 9 -15.92 5.23 -16.17
C GLU A 9 -16.46 4.42 -17.36
N LYS A 10 -17.20 3.32 -17.10
CA LYS A 10 -17.85 2.51 -18.16
C LYS A 10 -18.95 3.25 -18.92
N LEU A 11 -19.60 4.24 -18.30
CA LEU A 11 -20.57 5.13 -18.97
C LEU A 11 -19.89 6.21 -19.82
N GLY A 12 -18.55 6.24 -19.88
CA GLY A 12 -17.79 7.24 -20.61
C GLY A 12 -17.57 8.55 -19.83
N CYS A 13 -17.92 8.59 -18.54
CA CYS A 13 -17.59 9.75 -17.71
C CYS A 13 -16.07 9.87 -17.54
N ARG A 14 -15.53 11.06 -17.83
CA ARG A 14 -14.12 11.36 -17.56
C ARG A 14 -13.92 11.58 -16.06
N LEU A 15 -13.19 10.68 -15.41
CA LEU A 15 -12.86 10.77 -13.99
C LEU A 15 -11.42 11.26 -13.80
N VAL A 16 -11.23 12.15 -12.83
CA VAL A 16 -9.91 12.58 -12.37
C VAL A 16 -9.89 12.41 -10.85
N ASN A 17 -9.21 11.40 -10.29
CA ASN A 17 -8.37 10.39 -10.93
C ASN A 17 -9.16 9.20 -11.52
N ARG A 18 -8.52 8.41 -12.40
CA ARG A 18 -9.08 7.12 -12.86
C ARG A 18 -9.27 6.15 -11.68
N PRO A 19 -10.29 5.27 -11.71
CA PRO A 19 -10.52 4.28 -10.65
C PRO A 19 -9.30 3.40 -10.36
N GLN A 20 -8.55 3.01 -11.39
CA GLN A 20 -7.33 2.20 -11.23
C GLN A 20 -6.26 2.95 -10.44
N SER A 21 -6.03 4.23 -10.73
CA SER A 21 -5.07 5.05 -9.97
C SER A 21 -5.45 5.18 -8.50
N ILE A 22 -6.76 5.27 -8.20
CA ILE A 22 -7.25 5.31 -6.82
C ILE A 22 -6.99 3.97 -6.11
N LEU A 23 -7.19 2.84 -6.80
CA LEU A 23 -6.87 1.52 -6.24
C LEU A 23 -5.38 1.36 -5.96
N ASN A 24 -4.52 1.73 -6.91
CA ASN A 24 -3.08 1.66 -6.74
C ASN A 24 -2.61 2.46 -5.51
N CYS A 25 -3.24 3.61 -5.25
CA CYS A 25 -2.88 4.50 -4.14
C CYS A 25 -3.55 4.16 -2.79
N VAL A 26 -4.66 3.40 -2.76
CA VAL A 26 -5.34 3.08 -1.49
C VAL A 26 -4.60 2.03 -0.67
N ASN A 27 -3.80 1.20 -1.35
CA ASN A 27 -2.99 0.16 -0.75
C ASN A 27 -1.51 0.52 -0.93
N LYS A 28 -0.81 0.76 0.18
CA LYS A 28 0.59 1.19 0.19
C LYS A 28 1.53 0.19 -0.48
N PHE A 29 1.23 -1.11 -0.40
CA PHE A 29 2.05 -2.12 -1.05
C PHE A 29 1.81 -2.19 -2.56
N TRP A 30 0.57 -1.96 -3.01
CA TRP A 30 0.30 -1.78 -4.45
C TRP A 30 0.97 -0.52 -4.97
N THR A 31 0.96 0.58 -4.20
CA THR A 31 1.73 1.78 -4.55
C THR A 31 3.22 1.48 -4.68
N PHE A 32 3.80 0.72 -3.74
CA PHE A 32 5.19 0.29 -3.81
C PHE A 32 5.47 -0.52 -5.09
N GLN A 33 4.62 -1.48 -5.44
CA GLN A 33 4.76 -2.29 -6.65
C GLN A 33 4.68 -1.44 -7.94
N GLU A 34 3.80 -0.44 -7.99
CA GLU A 34 3.66 0.45 -9.14
C GLU A 34 4.84 1.42 -9.32
N LEU A 35 5.57 1.71 -8.24
CA LEU A 35 6.76 2.58 -8.27
C LEU A 35 8.07 1.77 -8.44
N ALA A 36 8.06 0.48 -8.11
CA ALA A 36 9.22 -0.39 -8.21
C ALA A 36 9.71 -0.47 -9.67
N GLY A 37 11.04 -0.38 -9.86
CA GLY A 37 11.65 -0.40 -11.19
C GLY A 37 11.58 0.92 -11.97
N HIS A 38 10.88 1.94 -11.47
CA HIS A 38 10.76 3.25 -12.12
C HIS A 38 11.78 4.30 -11.63
N GLY A 39 12.81 3.89 -10.89
CA GLY A 39 13.85 4.80 -10.38
C GLY A 39 13.39 5.75 -9.26
N VAL A 40 12.22 5.49 -8.67
CA VAL A 40 11.72 6.23 -7.50
C VAL A 40 12.41 5.69 -6.24
N PRO A 41 13.12 6.53 -5.46
CA PRO A 41 13.73 6.07 -4.22
C PRO A 41 12.64 5.69 -3.21
N MET A 42 12.67 4.44 -2.76
CA MET A 42 11.74 3.89 -1.77
C MET A 42 12.52 3.13 -0.70
N PRO A 43 12.05 3.14 0.57
CA PRO A 43 12.65 2.30 1.59
C PRO A 43 12.39 0.82 1.28
N ASP A 44 13.34 -0.04 1.63
CA ASP A 44 13.12 -1.48 1.61
C ASP A 44 11.88 -1.82 2.45
N THR A 45 10.97 -2.59 1.86
CA THR A 45 9.62 -2.77 2.39
C THR A 45 9.20 -4.23 2.28
N PHE A 46 8.77 -4.81 3.39
CA PHE A 46 8.11 -6.11 3.45
C PHE A 46 6.61 -5.89 3.63
N SER A 47 5.80 -6.78 3.04
CA SER A 47 4.35 -6.83 3.26
C SER A 47 3.94 -8.26 3.54
N TYR A 48 3.07 -8.42 4.54
CA TYR A 48 2.53 -9.71 4.93
C TYR A 48 1.00 -9.71 4.82
N GLY A 49 0.42 -10.85 4.44
CA GLY A 49 -1.02 -11.04 4.36
C GLY A 49 -1.48 -12.11 5.34
N GLY A 50 -2.26 -11.73 6.34
CA GLY A 50 -2.80 -12.64 7.36
C GLY A 50 -2.49 -12.18 8.78
N HIS A 51 -3.24 -12.69 9.75
CA HIS A 51 -3.01 -12.41 11.17
C HIS A 51 -2.18 -13.48 11.88
N GLU A 52 -2.07 -14.67 11.29
CA GLU A 52 -1.67 -15.86 12.04
C GLU A 52 -0.18 -15.93 12.37
N ASP A 53 0.68 -15.08 11.78
CA ASP A 53 2.12 -15.07 12.07
C ASP A 53 2.76 -13.67 12.01
N PHE A 54 2.19 -12.69 12.73
CA PHE A 54 2.83 -11.37 12.84
C PHE A 54 4.25 -11.44 13.42
N SER A 55 4.53 -12.37 14.34
CA SER A 55 5.87 -12.58 14.89
C SER A 55 6.87 -13.03 13.84
N LYS A 56 6.50 -13.95 12.95
CA LYS A 56 7.39 -14.38 11.85
C LYS A 56 7.68 -13.24 10.88
N MET A 57 6.71 -12.37 10.64
CA MET A 57 6.94 -11.18 9.80
C MET A 57 7.99 -10.25 10.41
N ILE A 58 8.01 -10.09 11.73
CA ILE A 58 9.04 -9.31 12.42
C ILE A 58 10.42 -9.96 12.27
N ASP A 59 10.49 -11.29 12.42
CA ASP A 59 11.74 -12.04 12.22
C ASP A 59 12.25 -11.94 10.77
N GLU A 60 11.36 -12.07 9.78
CA GLU A 60 11.71 -11.93 8.36
C GLU A 60 12.10 -10.49 7.97
N ALA A 61 11.64 -9.49 8.73
CA ALA A 61 11.98 -8.08 8.53
C ALA A 61 13.29 -7.67 9.21
N GLU A 62 13.97 -8.57 9.93
CA GLU A 62 15.27 -8.31 10.56
C GLU A 62 16.32 -7.66 9.62
N PRO A 63 16.41 -8.03 8.32
CA PRO A 63 17.32 -7.38 7.38
C PRO A 63 17.05 -5.89 7.13
N LEU A 64 15.86 -5.36 7.44
CA LEU A 64 15.57 -3.93 7.32
C LEU A 64 16.35 -3.09 8.34
N GLY A 65 16.76 -3.70 9.46
CA GLY A 65 17.39 -3.01 10.58
C GLY A 65 16.40 -2.17 11.39
N TYR A 66 16.61 -2.14 12.71
CA TYR A 66 15.76 -1.38 13.63
C TYR A 66 16.28 0.07 13.83
N PRO A 67 15.38 1.05 14.06
CA PRO A 67 13.93 0.90 14.15
C PRO A 67 13.24 0.83 12.78
N VAL A 68 12.13 0.09 12.68
CA VAL A 68 11.31 -0.05 11.47
C VAL A 68 10.00 0.71 11.59
N VAL A 69 9.43 1.11 10.45
CA VAL A 69 8.11 1.76 10.41
C VAL A 69 7.04 0.78 9.96
N VAL A 70 6.18 0.36 10.90
CA VAL A 70 5.08 -0.56 10.64
C VAL A 70 3.82 0.23 10.28
N LYS A 71 3.17 -0.13 9.18
CA LYS A 71 1.99 0.56 8.65
C LYS A 71 0.92 -0.42 8.22
N SER A 72 -0.35 -0.14 8.56
CA SER A 72 -1.45 -0.81 7.88
C SER A 72 -1.42 -0.50 6.38
N THR A 73 -1.61 -1.54 5.54
CA THR A 73 -1.53 -1.43 4.08
C THR A 73 -2.56 -0.44 3.53
N ARG A 74 -3.74 -0.37 4.17
CA ARG A 74 -4.79 0.62 3.86
C ARG A 74 -4.94 1.59 5.03
N GLY A 75 -5.33 2.83 4.72
CA GLY A 75 -5.54 3.87 5.71
C GLY A 75 -4.78 5.15 5.37
N HIS A 76 -5.22 6.25 5.97
CA HIS A 76 -4.76 7.60 5.66
C HIS A 76 -4.49 8.42 6.93
N ARG A 77 -3.78 9.55 6.79
CA ARG A 77 -3.49 10.50 7.89
C ARG A 77 -2.77 9.86 9.08
N GLY A 78 -1.79 8.99 8.82
CA GLY A 78 -0.94 8.39 9.86
C GLY A 78 -1.66 7.41 10.80
N LYS A 79 -2.93 7.05 10.54
CA LYS A 79 -3.62 6.03 11.34
C LYS A 79 -2.93 4.68 11.18
N ALA A 80 -2.78 3.96 12.30
CA ALA A 80 -2.11 2.66 12.37
C ALA A 80 -0.70 2.67 11.75
N VAL A 81 0.09 3.67 12.17
CA VAL A 81 1.51 3.82 11.88
C VAL A 81 2.27 3.80 13.20
N PHE A 82 3.30 2.97 13.28
CA PHE A 82 4.11 2.77 14.47
C PHE A 82 5.59 2.79 14.12
N LEU A 83 6.41 3.24 15.07
CA LEU A 83 7.85 3.01 15.07
C LEU A 83 8.10 1.83 16.01
N ALA A 84 8.76 0.80 15.51
CA ALA A 84 9.04 -0.44 16.24
C ALA A 84 10.54 -0.74 16.26
#